data_AF-A0A8E2DIX2-F1
#
_entry.id   AF-A0A8E2DIX2-F1
#
_cell.length_a   1.000
_cell.length_b   1.000
_cell.length_c   1.000
_cell.angle_alpha   90.00
_cell.angle_beta   90.00
_cell.angle_gamma   90.00
#
_symmetry.space_group_name_H-M   'P 1'
#
loop_
_entity.id
_entity.type
_entity.pdbx_description
1 polymer ?
#
loop_
_entity_poly.entity_id
_entity_poly.type
_entity_poly.pdbx_seq_one_letter_code
_entity_poly.pdbx_strand_id
1 'polypeptide(L)'
;MLSYMNDNFGAEEDGNLEFYEPYGYYYPCPQTPMLRLWDELRIPYEFKKQVYRPPGIGTSPVILIISFHVDPNNMTVTMTADRLQSLIEAVKDFWHITDEQWCHTLKKFLTLAGHANWSFNVFPLLKPCLSNLYAKIAGKEKMNVTIYLNQVLLADLRWYLDHLKVASGVHLFGSEEWNIADLDFADSSHELIYINASPNGLGLYFP
;
A
#
# COMPACT_ATOMS: atom_id res chain seq x y z
N MET A 1 -10.46 5.34 -11.36
CA MET A 1 -9.02 5.65 -11.28
C MET A 1 -8.72 6.23 -9.90
N LEU A 2 -7.66 5.75 -9.27
CA LEU A 2 -7.11 6.20 -7.99
C LEU A 2 -5.76 6.88 -8.26
N SER A 3 -5.41 7.85 -7.41
CA SER A 3 -4.17 8.61 -7.55
C SER A 3 -3.48 8.72 -6.20
N TYR A 4 -2.18 8.45 -6.18
CA TYR A 4 -1.31 8.71 -5.03
C TYR A 4 -0.05 9.42 -5.53
N MET A 5 0.11 10.70 -5.17
CA MET A 5 1.18 11.55 -5.69
C MET A 5 1.21 11.55 -7.23
N ASN A 6 2.26 10.99 -7.83
CA ASN A 6 2.45 10.88 -9.28
C ASN A 6 2.02 9.53 -9.85
N ASP A 7 1.60 8.58 -9.00
CA ASP A 7 1.18 7.25 -9.42
C ASP A 7 -0.34 7.21 -9.57
N ASN A 8 -0.80 6.72 -10.72
CA ASN A 8 -2.23 6.59 -11.04
C ASN A 8 -2.51 5.13 -11.40
N PHE A 9 -3.57 4.57 -10.83
CA PHE A 9 -3.88 3.16 -10.95
C PHE A 9 -5.39 2.92 -10.86
N GLY A 10 -5.84 1.78 -11.37
CA GLY A 10 -7.24 1.40 -11.36
C GLY A 10 -7.41 -0.05 -11.75
N ALA A 11 -8.64 -0.53 -11.58
CA ALA A 11 -9.10 -1.80 -12.12
C ALA A 11 -10.16 -1.52 -13.19
N GLU A 12 -10.28 -2.45 -14.13
CA GLU A 12 -11.26 -2.43 -15.22
C GLU A 12 -11.60 -3.88 -15.58
N GLU A 13 -12.79 -4.10 -16.12
CA GLU A 13 -13.20 -5.39 -16.65
C GLU A 13 -12.31 -5.83 -17.81
N ASP A 14 -12.10 -7.14 -17.91
CA ASP A 14 -11.31 -7.71 -18.99
C ASP A 14 -11.92 -7.40 -20.36
N GLY A 15 -11.07 -7.08 -21.33
CA GLY A 15 -11.47 -6.76 -22.69
C GLY A 15 -12.07 -5.37 -22.88
N ASN A 16 -12.37 -4.62 -21.81
CA ASN A 16 -12.84 -3.24 -21.91
C ASN A 16 -11.67 -2.28 -22.21
N LEU A 17 -11.24 -2.30 -23.48
CA LEU A 17 -10.05 -1.62 -23.97
C LEU A 17 -10.40 -0.53 -24.98
N GLU A 18 -9.62 0.54 -24.97
CA GLU A 18 -9.68 1.63 -25.92
C GLU A 18 -8.31 1.84 -26.58
N PHE A 19 -8.31 2.07 -27.90
CA PHE A 19 -7.09 2.35 -28.64
C PHE A 19 -6.55 3.74 -28.33
N TYR A 20 -5.27 3.80 -27.98
CA TYR A 20 -4.54 5.01 -27.73
C TYR A 20 -3.51 5.27 -28.83
N GLU A 21 -3.87 6.20 -29.72
CA GLU A 21 -3.12 6.51 -30.95
C GLU A 21 -1.65 6.91 -30.73
N PRO A 22 -1.30 7.77 -29.74
CA PRO A 22 0.08 8.21 -29.56
C PRO A 22 1.09 7.09 -29.33
N TYR A 23 0.64 5.95 -28.79
CA TYR A 23 1.47 4.77 -28.57
C TYR A 23 1.12 3.59 -29.49
N GLY A 24 0.07 3.70 -30.31
CA GLY A 24 -0.42 2.61 -31.14
C GLY A 24 -0.78 1.36 -30.33
N TYR A 25 -1.32 1.53 -29.12
CA TYR A 25 -1.54 0.45 -28.15
C TYR A 25 -2.94 0.51 -27.53
N TYR A 26 -3.47 -0.62 -27.08
CA TYR A 26 -4.76 -0.71 -26.40
C TYR A 26 -4.56 -0.67 -24.88
N TYR A 27 -5.29 0.21 -24.21
CA TYR A 27 -5.29 0.33 -22.75
C TYR A 27 -6.71 0.22 -22.19
N PRO A 28 -6.87 -0.10 -20.90
CA PRO A 28 -8.16 -0.04 -20.21
C PRO A 28 -8.91 1.27 -20.49
N CYS A 29 -10.22 1.17 -20.68
CA CYS A 29 -11.08 2.31 -20.96
C CYS A 29 -10.91 3.50 -19.98
N PRO A 30 -10.67 3.32 -18.66
CA PRO A 30 -10.44 4.44 -17.76
C PRO A 30 -9.04 5.08 -17.91
N GLN A 31 -8.06 4.32 -18.42
CA GLN A 31 -6.68 4.79 -18.59
C GLN A 31 -6.56 5.68 -19.83
N THR A 32 -7.23 5.34 -20.93
CA THR A 32 -7.09 6.06 -22.21
C THR A 32 -7.53 7.55 -22.15
N PRO A 33 -8.68 7.91 -21.58
CA PRO A 33 -9.08 9.30 -21.37
C PRO A 33 -8.09 10.08 -20.49
N MET A 34 -7.50 9.42 -19.48
CA MET A 34 -6.48 10.06 -18.65
C MET A 34 -5.21 10.38 -19.46
N LEU A 35 -4.75 9.46 -20.31
CA LEU A 35 -3.60 9.71 -21.18
C LEU A 35 -3.87 10.86 -22.16
N ARG A 36 -5.06 10.89 -22.75
CA ARG A 36 -5.48 12.01 -23.63
C ARG A 36 -5.55 13.34 -22.89
N LEU A 37 -6.03 13.34 -21.65
CA LEU A 37 -6.02 14.53 -20.81
C LEU A 37 -4.58 14.99 -20.53
N TRP A 38 -3.64 14.07 -20.29
CA TRP A 38 -2.24 14.41 -20.12
C TRP A 38 -1.61 14.97 -21.39
N ASP A 39 -1.99 14.49 -22.57
CA ASP A 39 -1.58 15.09 -23.84
C ASP A 39 -2.06 16.54 -23.97
N GLU A 40 -3.33 16.77 -23.67
CA GLU A 40 -3.95 18.10 -23.72
C GLU A 40 -3.27 19.08 -22.75
N LEU A 41 -3.00 18.62 -21.53
CA LEU A 41 -2.31 19.37 -20.49
C LEU A 41 -0.79 19.43 -20.69
N ARG A 42 -0.25 18.72 -21.70
CA ARG A 42 1.19 18.58 -21.96
C ARG A 42 1.98 18.06 -20.76
N ILE A 43 1.37 17.17 -19.98
CA ILE A 43 2.02 16.48 -18.87
C ILE A 43 2.85 15.33 -19.46
N PRO A 44 4.16 15.26 -19.19
CA PRO A 44 4.98 14.17 -19.71
C PRO A 44 4.69 12.86 -18.97
N TYR A 45 4.58 11.77 -19.72
CA TYR A 45 4.48 10.41 -19.20
C TYR A 45 5.26 9.44 -20.11
N GLU A 46 5.61 8.28 -19.57
CA GLU A 46 6.47 7.30 -20.26
C GLU A 46 5.69 6.03 -20.61
N PHE A 47 5.83 5.56 -21.86
CA PHE A 47 5.22 4.32 -22.35
C PHE A 47 5.53 3.12 -21.45
N LYS A 48 6.81 2.93 -21.09
CA LYS A 48 7.25 1.79 -20.24
C LYS A 48 6.67 1.79 -18.83
N LYS A 49 6.09 2.91 -18.37
CA LYS A 49 5.42 3.02 -17.06
C LYS A 49 3.90 2.80 -17.17
N GLN A 50 3.35 2.75 -18.38
CA GLN A 50 1.95 2.41 -18.62
C GLN A 50 1.78 0.90 -18.54
N VAL A 51 1.60 0.40 -17.32
CA VAL A 51 1.46 -1.03 -17.07
C VAL A 51 -0.01 -1.41 -17.06
N TYR A 52 -0.40 -2.20 -18.05
CA TYR A 52 -1.66 -2.94 -18.06
C TYR A 52 -1.33 -4.42 -18.26
N ARG A 53 -2.09 -5.29 -17.60
CA ARG A 53 -1.91 -6.73 -17.74
C ARG A 53 -3.25 -7.39 -18.05
N PRO A 54 -3.54 -7.71 -19.32
CA PRO A 54 -4.76 -8.41 -19.69
C PRO A 54 -4.76 -9.82 -19.10
N PRO A 55 -5.90 -10.33 -18.63
CA PRO A 55 -6.13 -11.76 -18.47
C PRO A 55 -5.90 -12.50 -19.79
N GLY A 56 -4.83 -13.27 -19.83
CA GLY A 56 -4.54 -14.27 -20.85
C GLY A 56 -4.08 -15.56 -20.17
N ILE A 57 -4.12 -16.68 -20.90
CA ILE A 57 -3.65 -17.97 -20.38
C ILE A 57 -2.22 -17.83 -19.85
N GLY A 58 -2.05 -18.00 -18.54
CA GLY A 58 -0.74 -17.93 -17.86
C GLY A 58 -0.30 -16.53 -17.40
N THR A 59 -1.15 -15.50 -17.50
CA THR A 59 -0.85 -14.16 -16.97
C THR A 59 -1.62 -13.88 -15.69
N SER A 60 -0.91 -13.54 -14.62
CA SER A 60 -1.49 -13.16 -13.32
C SER A 60 -1.99 -11.72 -13.38
N PRO A 61 -3.21 -11.37 -12.92
CA PRO A 61 -3.74 -9.98 -12.92
C PRO A 61 -3.00 -9.05 -11.92
N VAL A 62 -2.00 -9.56 -11.22
CA VAL A 62 -1.26 -8.83 -10.19
C VAL A 62 -0.35 -7.77 -10.79
N ILE A 63 -0.50 -6.53 -10.34
CA ILE A 63 0.32 -5.38 -10.73
C ILE A 63 1.00 -4.79 -9.50
N LEU A 64 2.21 -4.24 -9.69
CA LEU A 64 2.92 -3.52 -8.66
C LEU A 64 2.39 -2.08 -8.57
N ILE A 65 1.73 -1.73 -7.47
CA ILE A 65 1.24 -0.38 -7.16
C ILE A 65 1.99 0.11 -5.94
N ILE A 66 2.66 1.27 -6.04
CA ILE A 66 3.49 1.86 -4.97
C ILE A 66 4.42 0.85 -4.27
N SER A 67 4.98 -0.11 -5.03
CA SER A 67 5.83 -1.22 -4.56
C SER A 67 5.13 -2.35 -3.79
N PHE A 68 3.80 -2.48 -3.87
CA PHE A 68 3.03 -3.63 -3.39
C PHE A 68 2.38 -4.38 -4.56
N HIS A 69 2.31 -5.70 -4.45
CA HIS A 69 1.53 -6.52 -5.36
C HIS A 69 0.05 -6.38 -5.02
N VAL A 70 -0.72 -5.87 -5.96
CA VAL A 70 -2.18 -5.75 -5.86
C VAL A 70 -2.81 -6.77 -6.77
N ASP A 71 -3.58 -7.69 -6.20
CA ASP A 71 -4.43 -8.63 -6.90
C ASP A 71 -5.88 -8.13 -6.81
N PRO A 72 -6.44 -7.54 -7.88
CA PRO A 72 -7.81 -7.04 -7.84
C PRO A 72 -8.85 -8.17 -7.78
N ASN A 73 -8.52 -9.39 -8.21
CA ASN A 73 -9.48 -10.51 -8.24
C ASN A 73 -9.58 -11.19 -6.88
N ASN A 74 -8.45 -11.35 -6.18
CA ASN A 74 -8.44 -11.85 -4.81
C ASN A 74 -8.64 -10.74 -3.76
N MET A 75 -8.74 -9.47 -4.20
CA MET A 75 -8.78 -8.30 -3.34
C MET A 75 -7.63 -8.28 -2.31
N THR A 76 -6.44 -8.71 -2.72
CA THR A 76 -5.26 -8.79 -1.83
C THR A 76 -4.20 -7.78 -2.19
N VAL A 77 -3.61 -7.17 -1.17
CA VAL A 77 -2.39 -6.37 -1.28
C VAL A 77 -1.29 -7.05 -0.49
N THR A 78 -0.21 -7.41 -1.17
CA THR A 78 0.92 -8.16 -0.60
C THR A 78 2.24 -7.46 -0.91
N MET A 79 3.27 -7.76 -0.11
CA MET A 79 4.61 -7.28 -0.39
C MET A 79 5.32 -8.20 -1.39
N THR A 80 6.20 -7.66 -2.23
CA THR A 80 7.02 -8.50 -3.11
C THR A 80 7.96 -9.39 -2.29
N ALA A 81 8.28 -10.57 -2.80
CA ALA A 81 9.15 -11.53 -2.12
C ALA A 81 10.52 -10.92 -1.77
N ASP A 82 11.12 -10.16 -2.68
CA ASP A 82 12.41 -9.51 -2.47
C ASP A 82 12.38 -8.48 -1.34
N ARG A 83 11.28 -7.72 -1.25
CA ARG A 83 11.09 -6.71 -0.19
C ARG A 83 10.82 -7.38 1.16
N LEU A 84 10.07 -8.48 1.17
CA LEU A 84 9.86 -9.30 2.37
C LEU A 84 11.17 -9.90 2.87
N GLN A 85 11.96 -10.46 1.97
CA GLN A 85 13.26 -11.00 2.28
C GLN A 85 14.21 -9.91 2.81
N SER A 86 14.27 -8.75 2.14
CA SER A 86 15.08 -7.61 2.60
C SER A 86 14.67 -7.11 4.00
N LEU A 87 13.37 -7.12 4.30
CA LEU A 87 12.85 -6.76 5.62
C LEU A 87 13.25 -7.79 6.68
N ILE A 88 13.10 -9.08 6.37
CA ILE A 88 13.51 -10.18 7.26
C ILE A 88 15.01 -10.10 7.55
N GLU A 89 15.83 -9.83 6.53
CA GLU A 89 17.27 -9.63 6.66
C GLU A 89 17.58 -8.41 7.54
N ALA A 90 16.96 -7.26 7.30
CA ALA A 90 17.15 -6.06 8.13
C ALA A 90 16.82 -6.31 9.62
N VAL A 91 15.77 -7.08 9.91
CA VAL A 91 15.41 -7.44 11.29
C VAL A 91 16.43 -8.44 11.86
N LYS A 92 16.86 -9.44 11.09
CA LYS A 92 17.88 -10.40 11.51
C LYS A 92 19.23 -9.74 11.77
N ASP A 93 19.65 -8.80 10.93
CA ASP A 93 20.89 -8.04 11.10
C ASP A 93 20.86 -7.15 12.34
N PHE A 94 19.70 -6.58 12.65
CA PHE A 94 19.51 -5.84 13.90
C PHE A 94 19.49 -6.79 15.12
N TRP A 95 18.93 -7.99 14.95
CA TRP A 95 18.87 -9.01 15.99
C TRP A 95 20.21 -9.74 16.21
N HIS A 96 21.09 -9.77 15.20
CA HIS A 96 22.36 -10.46 15.26
C HIS A 96 23.29 -9.75 16.26
N ILE A 97 23.31 -10.31 17.47
CA ILE A 97 24.15 -9.90 18.58
C ILE A 97 25.32 -10.88 18.61
N THR A 98 26.54 -10.39 18.39
CA THR A 98 27.75 -11.10 18.81
C THR A 98 27.91 -10.96 20.32
N ASP A 99 28.70 -11.82 20.96
CA ASP A 99 28.89 -11.81 22.43
C ASP A 99 29.31 -10.44 22.99
N GLU A 100 29.81 -9.54 22.15
CA GLU A 100 30.27 -8.19 22.49
C GLU A 100 29.31 -7.04 22.09
N GLN A 101 28.27 -7.28 21.28
CA GLN A 101 27.48 -6.21 20.64
C GLN A 101 25.98 -6.23 21.00
N TRP A 102 25.68 -5.96 22.27
CA TRP A 102 24.30 -5.81 22.80
C TRP A 102 23.70 -4.41 22.58
N CYS A 103 24.22 -3.64 21.62
CA CYS A 103 23.81 -2.26 21.42
C CYS A 103 23.91 -1.82 19.96
N HIS A 104 23.02 -0.91 19.57
CA HIS A 104 23.00 -0.30 18.25
C HIS A 104 22.88 1.22 18.36
N THR A 105 23.28 1.92 17.30
CA THR A 105 23.10 3.38 17.25
C THR A 105 21.63 3.74 17.06
N LEU A 106 21.23 4.94 17.49
CA LEU A 106 19.89 5.47 17.19
C LEU A 106 19.57 5.41 15.69
N LYS A 107 20.55 5.68 14.82
CA LYS A 107 20.40 5.51 13.37
C LYS A 107 19.91 4.12 12.99
N LYS A 108 20.52 3.05 13.52
CA LYS A 108 20.09 1.67 13.24
C LYS A 108 18.67 1.39 13.74
N PHE A 109 18.30 1.90 14.91
CA PHE A 109 16.93 1.78 15.42
C PHE A 109 15.91 2.45 14.49
N LEU A 110 16.21 3.68 14.04
CA LEU A 110 15.34 4.42 13.12
C LEU A 110 15.25 3.75 11.74
N THR A 111 16.37 3.24 11.23
CA THR A 111 16.39 2.46 9.98
C THR A 111 15.49 1.24 10.08
N LEU A 112 15.60 0.45 11.15
CA LEU A 112 14.72 -0.71 11.38
C LEU A 112 13.24 -0.29 11.47
N ALA A 113 12.94 0.76 12.23
CA ALA A 113 11.57 1.28 12.35
C ALA A 113 11.01 1.71 10.99
N GLY A 114 11.82 2.32 10.13
CA GLY A 114 11.44 2.68 8.76
C GLY A 114 11.10 1.46 7.90
N HIS A 115 11.95 0.42 7.93
CA HIS A 115 11.69 -0.85 7.22
C HIS A 115 10.39 -1.51 7.71
N ALA A 116 10.18 -1.58 9.02
CA ALA A 116 8.99 -2.18 9.60
C ALA A 116 7.72 -1.37 9.29
N ASN A 117 7.77 -0.03 9.42
CA ASN A 117 6.65 0.84 9.08
C ASN A 117 6.16 0.67 7.65
N TRP A 118 7.08 0.48 6.70
CA TRP A 118 6.70 0.22 5.31
C TRP A 118 5.84 -1.03 5.17
N SER A 119 6.19 -2.09 5.90
CA SER A 119 5.44 -3.36 5.88
C SER A 119 4.03 -3.23 6.47
N PHE A 120 3.79 -2.27 7.37
CA PHE A 120 2.50 -2.13 8.05
C PHE A 120 1.37 -1.64 7.13
N ASN A 121 1.68 -1.20 5.91
CA ASN A 121 0.67 -0.97 4.87
C ASN A 121 -0.02 -2.28 4.45
N VAL A 122 0.69 -3.41 4.53
CA VAL A 122 0.18 -4.73 4.17
C VAL A 122 0.13 -5.71 5.35
N PHE A 123 0.68 -5.33 6.50
CA PHE A 123 0.61 -6.10 7.75
C PHE A 123 0.28 -5.20 8.95
N PRO A 124 -0.87 -4.51 8.95
CA PRO A 124 -1.20 -3.50 9.97
C PRO A 124 -1.27 -4.08 11.38
N LEU A 125 -1.62 -5.36 11.51
CA LEU A 125 -1.68 -6.06 12.81
C LEU A 125 -0.30 -6.28 13.45
N LEU A 126 0.79 -6.08 12.70
CA LEU A 126 2.15 -6.22 13.21
C LEU A 126 2.70 -4.93 13.85
N LYS A 127 1.99 -3.81 13.74
CA LYS A 127 2.36 -2.50 14.32
C LYS A 127 2.83 -2.55 15.79
N PRO A 128 2.23 -3.36 16.69
CA PRO A 128 2.66 -3.43 18.09
C PRO A 128 4.13 -3.83 18.29
N CYS A 129 4.78 -4.47 17.30
CA CYS A 129 6.19 -4.88 17.44
C CYS A 129 7.17 -3.71 17.62
N LEU A 130 6.78 -2.47 17.25
CA LEU A 130 7.62 -1.29 17.41
C LEU A 130 7.36 -0.53 18.71
N SER A 131 6.40 -0.93 19.55
CA SER A 131 6.05 -0.18 20.77
C SER A 131 7.25 -0.03 21.71
N ASN A 132 7.94 -1.13 22.03
CA ASN A 132 9.13 -1.09 22.86
C ASN A 132 10.31 -0.41 22.16
N LEU A 133 10.40 -0.51 20.82
CA LEU A 133 11.41 0.18 20.04
C LEU A 133 11.26 1.71 20.19
N TYR A 134 10.05 2.24 19.98
CA TYR A 134 9.76 3.66 20.10
C TYR A 134 9.97 4.18 21.52
N ALA A 135 9.50 3.45 22.53
CA ALA A 135 9.77 3.79 23.92
C ALA A 135 11.27 3.86 24.22
N LYS A 136 12.07 2.94 23.63
CA LYS A 136 13.52 2.91 23.82
C LYS A 136 14.22 4.11 23.20
N ILE A 137 13.76 4.59 22.04
CA ILE A 137 14.40 5.72 21.33
C ILE A 137 13.82 7.09 21.69
N ALA A 138 12.72 7.14 22.45
CA ALA A 138 12.10 8.38 22.88
C ALA A 138 13.12 9.33 23.55
N GLY A 139 13.05 10.61 23.16
CA GLY A 139 13.91 11.69 23.68
C GLY A 139 15.38 11.62 23.24
N LYS A 140 15.75 10.74 22.31
CA LYS A 140 17.13 10.63 21.80
C LYS A 140 17.24 11.32 20.45
N GLU A 141 18.16 12.28 20.36
CA GLU A 141 18.33 13.10 19.15
C GLU A 141 19.65 12.82 18.43
N LYS A 142 20.68 12.36 19.15
CA LYS A 142 22.01 12.12 18.59
C LYS A 142 22.04 10.79 17.85
N MET A 143 22.14 10.82 16.52
CA MET A 143 22.11 9.63 15.64
C MET A 143 23.12 8.54 15.99
N ASN A 144 24.30 8.93 16.49
CA ASN A 144 25.39 8.01 16.85
C ASN A 144 25.36 7.57 18.31
N VAL A 145 24.32 7.95 19.08
CA VAL A 145 24.19 7.47 20.46
C VAL A 145 23.94 5.98 20.46
N THR A 146 24.71 5.27 21.28
CA THR A 146 24.60 3.83 21.47
C THR A 146 23.46 3.51 22.43
N ILE A 147 22.58 2.60 22.03
CA ILE A 147 21.40 2.18 22.77
C ILE A 147 21.45 0.67 22.95
N TYR A 148 21.42 0.23 24.21
CA TYR A 148 21.43 -1.18 24.55
C TYR A 148 20.09 -1.85 24.24
N LEU A 149 20.14 -3.04 23.67
CA LEU A 149 19.00 -3.91 23.46
C LEU A 149 18.50 -4.46 24.79
N ASN A 150 17.20 -4.72 24.90
CA ASN A 150 16.61 -5.42 26.04
C ASN A 150 15.84 -6.64 25.55
N GLN A 151 15.64 -7.61 26.43
CA GLN A 151 14.99 -8.87 26.09
C GLN A 151 13.55 -8.67 25.57
N VAL A 152 12.84 -7.66 26.07
CA VAL A 152 11.48 -7.33 25.60
C VAL A 152 11.48 -6.92 24.13
N LEU A 153 12.38 -6.02 23.72
CA LEU A 153 12.52 -5.64 22.31
C LEU A 153 12.90 -6.84 21.44
N LEU A 154 13.79 -7.72 21.92
CA LEU A 154 14.17 -8.91 21.17
C LEU A 154 12.99 -9.88 21.01
N ALA A 155 12.14 -10.00 22.04
CA ALA A 155 10.92 -10.80 21.97
C ALA A 155 9.92 -10.23 20.95
N ASP A 156 9.72 -8.91 20.90
CA ASP A 156 8.86 -8.24 19.92
C ASP A 156 9.36 -8.45 18.48
N LEU A 157 10.68 -8.32 18.26
CA LEU A 157 11.28 -8.54 16.94
C LEU A 157 11.21 -10.01 16.51
N ARG A 158 11.34 -10.95 17.45
CA ARG A 158 11.13 -12.37 17.17
C ARG A 158 9.68 -12.65 16.80
N TRP A 159 8.73 -12.14 17.59
CA TRP A 159 7.31 -12.24 17.30
C TRP A 159 7.01 -11.70 15.90
N TYR A 160 7.55 -10.54 15.57
CA TYR A 160 7.41 -9.92 14.26
C TYR A 160 7.95 -10.80 13.13
N LEU A 161 9.17 -11.35 13.27
CA LEU A 161 9.77 -12.25 12.29
C LEU A 161 8.95 -13.52 12.06
N ASP A 162 8.42 -14.10 13.13
CA ASP A 162 7.64 -15.34 13.03
C ASP A 162 6.31 -15.09 12.31
N HIS A 163 5.70 -13.91 12.48
CA HIS A 163 4.49 -13.54 11.76
C HIS A 163 4.75 -13.14 10.30
N LEU A 164 5.87 -12.44 10.00
CA LEU A 164 6.22 -12.09 8.62
C LEU A 164 6.37 -13.31 7.70
N LYS A 165 6.81 -14.46 8.23
CA LYS A 165 6.98 -15.71 7.45
C LYS A 165 5.66 -16.35 7.03
N VAL A 166 4.58 -16.08 7.75
CA VAL A 166 3.26 -16.70 7.52
C VAL A 166 2.23 -15.70 7.02
N ALA A 167 2.55 -14.41 6.99
CA ALA A 167 1.60 -13.37 6.61
C ALA A 167 1.30 -13.41 5.10
N SER A 168 0.00 -13.45 4.77
CA SER A 168 -0.51 -13.48 3.39
C SER A 168 -0.82 -12.10 2.80
N GLY A 169 -0.56 -11.02 3.56
CA GLY A 169 -0.84 -9.63 3.20
C GLY A 169 -2.14 -9.10 3.83
N VAL A 170 -2.69 -8.04 3.24
CA VAL A 170 -4.00 -7.50 3.59
C VAL A 170 -5.01 -7.94 2.53
N HIS A 171 -6.14 -8.46 2.99
CA HIS A 171 -7.35 -8.53 2.19
C HIS A 171 -8.05 -7.19 2.33
N LEU A 172 -8.18 -6.47 1.22
CA LEU A 172 -9.10 -5.36 1.14
C LEU A 172 -10.49 -5.95 1.35
N PHE A 173 -11.29 -5.33 2.22
CA PHE A 173 -12.71 -5.70 2.34
C PHE A 173 -13.31 -5.74 0.93
N GLY A 174 -14.16 -6.74 0.70
CA GLY A 174 -14.62 -7.11 -0.64
C GLY A 174 -15.04 -5.89 -1.45
N SER A 175 -15.01 -6.02 -2.78
CA SER A 175 -15.71 -5.10 -3.67
C SER A 175 -17.20 -5.29 -3.47
N GLU A 176 -17.71 -4.89 -2.30
CA GLU A 176 -19.13 -4.78 -2.05
C GLU A 176 -19.55 -3.52 -2.79
N GLU A 177 -20.22 -3.70 -3.92
CA GLU A 177 -21.02 -2.64 -4.52
C GLU A 177 -22.08 -2.25 -3.48
N TRP A 178 -21.78 -1.20 -2.72
CA TRP A 178 -22.76 -0.53 -1.87
C TRP A 178 -23.88 -0.02 -2.76
N ASN A 179 -24.99 -0.72 -2.72
CA ASN A 179 -26.19 -0.37 -3.48
C ASN A 179 -27.24 0.22 -2.53
N ILE A 180 -28.31 0.78 -3.11
CA ILE A 180 -29.40 1.39 -2.32
C ILE A 180 -30.07 0.36 -1.39
N ALA A 181 -30.01 -0.94 -1.70
CA ALA A 181 -30.59 -1.98 -0.86
C ALA A 181 -29.72 -2.32 0.38
N ASP A 182 -28.43 -1.97 0.37
CA ASP A 182 -27.53 -2.12 1.52
C ASP A 182 -27.65 -0.94 2.52
N LEU A 183 -28.42 0.09 2.16
CA LEU A 183 -28.63 1.29 2.95
C LEU A 183 -29.64 1.00 4.07
N ASP A 184 -29.15 0.84 5.31
CA ASP A 184 -30.02 0.75 6.48
C ASP A 184 -30.43 2.16 6.94
N PHE A 185 -31.64 2.58 6.55
CA PHE A 185 -32.24 3.85 6.95
C PHE A 185 -32.43 4.02 8.46
N ALA A 186 -32.31 2.95 9.26
CA ALA A 186 -32.41 3.00 10.72
C ALA A 186 -31.04 3.12 11.41
N ASP A 187 -29.94 2.87 10.72
CA ASP A 187 -28.59 2.96 11.27
C ASP A 187 -28.04 4.37 11.08
N SER A 188 -27.93 5.10 12.19
CA SER A 188 -27.40 6.46 12.26
C SER A 188 -25.93 6.62 11.83
N SER A 189 -25.21 5.53 11.59
CA SER A 189 -23.85 5.56 11.04
C SER A 189 -23.79 5.64 9.51
N HIS A 190 -24.93 5.44 8.82
CA HIS A 190 -25.05 5.68 7.38
C HIS A 190 -25.50 7.13 7.11
N GLU A 191 -24.73 7.86 6.31
CA GLU A 191 -25.09 9.20 5.84
C GLU A 191 -25.59 9.14 4.39
N LEU A 192 -26.81 9.66 4.14
CA LEU A 192 -27.41 9.75 2.81
C LEU A 192 -27.34 11.20 2.31
N ILE A 193 -26.84 11.38 1.08
CA ILE A 193 -26.78 12.70 0.44
C ILE A 193 -27.45 12.63 -0.93
N TYR A 194 -28.50 13.42 -1.13
CA TYR A 194 -29.10 13.60 -2.44
C TYR A 194 -28.36 14.71 -3.18
N ILE A 195 -27.85 14.38 -4.36
CA ILE A 195 -27.10 15.32 -5.19
C ILE A 195 -27.89 15.59 -6.47
N ASN A 196 -28.08 16.86 -6.80
CA ASN A 196 -28.59 17.28 -8.10
C ASN A 196 -27.68 18.36 -8.70
N ALA A 197 -27.37 18.24 -9.99
CA ALA A 197 -26.51 19.17 -10.71
C ALA A 197 -27.29 19.87 -11.83
N SER A 198 -27.01 21.16 -12.01
CA SER A 198 -27.52 21.96 -13.14
C SER A 198 -26.38 22.82 -13.73
N PRO A 199 -26.56 23.42 -14.91
CA PRO A 199 -25.57 24.33 -15.49
C PRO A 199 -25.18 25.52 -14.59
N ASN A 200 -26.04 25.86 -13.61
CA ASN A 200 -25.84 26.99 -12.70
C ASN A 200 -25.21 26.58 -11.35
N GLY A 201 -25.04 25.28 -11.08
CA GLY A 201 -24.44 24.81 -9.83
C GLY A 201 -24.91 23.42 -9.37
N LEU A 202 -24.35 23.01 -8.23
CA LEU A 202 -24.59 21.74 -7.55
C LEU A 202 -25.41 21.97 -6.27
N GLY A 203 -26.49 21.20 -6.10
CA GLY A 203 -27.29 21.16 -4.87
C GLY A 203 -27.07 19.85 -4.12
N LEU A 204 -26.91 19.96 -2.79
CA LEU A 204 -26.74 18.84 -1.86
C LEU A 204 -27.86 18.91 -0.83
N TYR A 205 -28.56 17.81 -0.59
CA TYR A 205 -29.59 17.69 0.46
C TYR A 205 -29.28 16.51 1.38
N PHE A 206 -29.22 16.80 2.67
CA PHE A 206 -29.08 15.85 3.77
C PHE A 206 -30.48 15.72 4.42
N PRO A 207 -31.13 14.55 4.34
CA PRO A 207 -32.47 14.33 4.88
C PRO A 207 -32.52 14.32 6.41
#